data_AF-A0A351X5H8-F1
#
_entry.id   AF-A0A351X5H8-F1
#
_cell.length_a   1.000
_cell.length_b   1.000
_cell.length_c   1.000
_cell.angle_alpha   90.00
_cell.angle_beta   90.00
_cell.angle_gamma   90.00
#
_symmetry.space_group_name_H-M   'P 1'
#
loop_
_entity.id
_entity.type
_entity.pdbx_description
1 polymer ?
#
loop_
_entity_poly.entity_id
_entity_poly.type
_entity_poly.pdbx_seq_one_letter_code
_entity_poly.pdbx_strand_id
1 'polypeptide(L)'
;RTETVSGSVQNTSWTTQLMIEEFQPVTAQGWANDIPSDAEVGACEYRYSYTADEPQPVSTEVCGTPYSVDQGTGFGEVVQDCVYETYADYCEYTVSQWVAVDQLSLQGSDLFPQLPQAALVSNQRAGESSAIYTIQFNTDQGVLELRTSDLNLYQQAQIGSRWSLEIDGSGNIVNAQPEQ
;
A
#
# COMPACT_ATOMS: atom_id res chain seq x y z
N ARG A 1 -24.43 0.04 -15.12
CA ARG A 1 -25.85 0.30 -14.75
C ARG A 1 -26.03 -0.22 -13.34
N THR A 2 -26.67 0.55 -12.47
CA THR A 2 -27.04 0.12 -11.12
C THR A 2 -28.54 -0.14 -11.06
N GLU A 3 -28.95 -0.94 -10.10
CA GLU A 3 -30.35 -1.21 -9.75
C GLU A 3 -30.59 -0.81 -8.30
N THR A 4 -31.80 -0.31 -8.00
CA THR A 4 -32.18 0.08 -6.64
C THR A 4 -33.06 -1.01 -6.04
N VAL A 5 -32.67 -1.48 -4.86
CA VAL A 5 -33.36 -2.52 -4.10
C VAL A 5 -33.64 -2.00 -2.69
N SER A 6 -34.85 -2.25 -2.18
CA SER A 6 -35.17 -1.93 -0.78
C SER A 6 -34.82 -3.10 0.13
N GLY A 7 -34.23 -2.81 1.28
CA GLY A 7 -33.84 -3.80 2.28
C GLY A 7 -34.16 -3.34 3.70
N SER A 8 -34.13 -4.29 4.63
CA SER A 8 -34.12 -4.00 6.06
C SER A 8 -32.85 -4.53 6.71
N VAL A 9 -32.28 -3.77 7.64
CA VAL A 9 -31.09 -4.24 8.37
C VAL A 9 -31.46 -5.47 9.19
N GLN A 10 -30.79 -6.58 8.91
CA GLN A 10 -30.95 -7.84 9.64
C GLN A 10 -29.92 -7.98 10.75
N ASN A 11 -28.67 -7.63 10.46
CA ASN A 11 -27.56 -7.78 11.38
C ASN A 11 -26.47 -6.74 11.10
N THR A 12 -25.69 -6.45 12.13
CA THR A 12 -24.54 -5.55 12.06
C THR A 12 -23.36 -6.17 12.77
N SER A 13 -22.16 -5.98 12.23
CA SER A 13 -20.93 -6.35 12.90
C SER A 13 -19.81 -5.39 12.56
N TRP A 14 -18.87 -5.24 13.47
CA TRP A 14 -17.70 -4.40 13.29
C TRP A 14 -16.45 -5.17 13.69
N THR A 15 -15.36 -4.85 13.03
CA THR A 15 -14.00 -5.27 13.40
C THR A 15 -13.13 -4.03 13.40
N THR A 16 -12.52 -3.73 14.54
CA THR A 16 -11.54 -2.66 14.68
C THR A 16 -10.17 -3.27 14.92
N GLN A 17 -9.14 -2.60 14.43
CA GLN A 17 -7.77 -3.03 14.57
C GLN A 17 -6.92 -1.87 15.07
N LEU A 18 -5.91 -2.18 15.87
CA LEU A 18 -4.91 -1.23 16.33
C LEU A 18 -3.52 -1.86 16.17
N MET A 19 -2.69 -1.24 15.34
CA MET A 19 -1.29 -1.63 15.20
C MET A 19 -0.51 -1.17 16.42
N ILE A 20 0.39 -2.02 16.91
CA ILE A 20 1.37 -1.66 17.93
C ILE A 20 2.72 -1.59 17.24
N GLU A 21 3.38 -0.46 17.40
CA GLU A 21 4.71 -0.21 16.86
C GLU A 21 5.72 -0.20 17.99
N GLU A 22 6.92 -0.72 17.73
CA GLU A 22 8.04 -0.70 18.66
C GLU A 22 9.23 0.01 18.02
N PHE A 23 9.89 0.86 18.80
CA PHE A 23 11.10 1.55 18.36
C PHE A 23 12.30 0.62 18.52
N GLN A 24 12.83 0.14 17.40
CA GLN A 24 13.92 -0.82 17.38
C GLN A 24 14.84 -0.63 16.16
N PRO A 25 16.09 -1.13 16.20
CA PRO A 25 16.99 -1.12 15.05
C PRO A 25 16.46 -2.02 13.93
N VAL A 26 16.47 -1.51 12.70
CA VAL A 26 16.09 -2.23 11.49
C VAL A 26 17.22 -2.15 10.48
N THR A 27 17.57 -3.30 9.90
CA THR A 27 18.56 -3.41 8.84
C THR A 27 17.90 -3.25 7.47
N ALA A 28 18.46 -2.39 6.63
CA ALA A 28 18.02 -2.12 5.27
C ALA A 28 19.23 -1.98 4.33
N GLN A 29 18.96 -1.83 3.03
CA GLN A 29 20.01 -1.57 2.03
C GLN A 29 19.60 -0.41 1.13
N GLY A 30 20.57 0.40 0.71
CA GLY A 30 20.31 1.59 -0.10
C GLY A 30 21.58 2.15 -0.72
N TRP A 31 21.42 3.07 -1.67
CA TRP A 31 22.56 3.82 -2.19
C TRP A 31 23.15 4.70 -1.10
N ALA A 32 24.48 4.77 -1.00
CA ALA A 32 25.17 5.47 0.08
C ALA A 32 24.70 6.93 0.29
N ASN A 33 24.31 7.61 -0.80
CA ASN A 33 23.82 9.00 -0.77
C ASN A 33 22.38 9.15 -0.26
N ASP A 34 21.60 8.06 -0.21
CA ASP A 34 20.21 8.04 0.23
C ASP A 34 20.08 7.53 1.68
N ILE A 35 21.18 7.09 2.29
CA ILE A 35 21.16 6.55 3.66
C ILE A 35 20.98 7.69 4.67
N PRO A 36 20.02 7.58 5.62
CA PRO A 36 19.83 8.56 6.67
C PRO A 36 21.11 8.82 7.48
N SER A 37 21.33 10.08 7.87
CA SER A 37 22.56 10.47 8.58
C SER A 37 22.68 9.92 10.01
N ASP A 38 21.59 9.44 10.58
CA ASP A 38 21.51 8.79 11.89
C ASP A 38 21.60 7.25 11.81
N ALA A 39 21.76 6.69 10.60
CA ALA A 39 21.94 5.26 10.41
C ALA A 39 23.39 4.82 10.62
N GLU A 40 23.57 3.60 11.14
CA GLU A 40 24.85 2.93 11.20
C GLU A 40 25.11 2.18 9.88
N VAL A 41 26.06 2.67 9.08
CA VAL A 41 26.43 2.05 7.80
C VAL A 41 27.29 0.80 8.01
N GLY A 42 26.89 -0.29 7.36
CA GLY A 42 27.57 -1.59 7.36
C GLY A 42 28.39 -1.82 6.09
N ALA A 43 28.27 -3.02 5.50
CA ALA A 43 29.02 -3.39 4.31
C ALA A 43 28.48 -2.69 3.05
N CYS A 44 29.38 -2.21 2.19
CA CYS A 44 29.06 -1.61 0.91
C CYS A 44 29.66 -2.42 -0.23
N GLU A 45 28.94 -2.47 -1.36
CA GLU A 45 29.47 -2.98 -2.61
C GLU A 45 29.04 -2.10 -3.80
N TYR A 46 29.91 -2.02 -4.81
CA TYR A 46 29.57 -1.34 -6.05
C TYR A 46 28.51 -2.13 -6.83
N ARG A 47 27.35 -1.51 -7.06
CA ARG A 47 26.28 -2.06 -7.91
C ARG A 47 25.99 -1.12 -9.07
N TYR A 48 25.54 -1.70 -10.18
CA TYR A 48 25.05 -0.93 -11.32
C TYR A 48 23.90 -0.01 -10.86
N SER A 49 24.04 1.29 -11.14
CA SER A 49 23.10 2.34 -10.72
C SER A 49 22.30 2.85 -11.92
N TYR A 50 22.97 3.29 -12.97
CA TYR A 50 22.34 3.79 -14.19
C TYR A 50 23.30 3.75 -15.39
N THR A 51 22.76 3.90 -16.60
CA THR A 51 23.53 4.05 -17.84
C THR A 51 23.60 5.53 -18.24
N ALA A 52 24.78 5.97 -18.69
CA ALA A 52 25.01 7.30 -19.25
C ALA A 52 25.52 7.21 -20.69
N ASP A 53 25.21 8.23 -21.50
CA ASP A 53 25.74 8.36 -22.87
C ASP A 53 27.18 8.91 -22.88
N GLU A 54 27.62 9.51 -21.76
CA GLU A 54 28.94 10.12 -21.60
C GLU A 54 29.71 9.49 -20.43
N PRO A 55 31.05 9.42 -20.47
CA PRO A 55 31.88 8.82 -19.42
C PRO A 55 31.60 9.36 -18.01
N GLN A 56 31.50 8.46 -17.02
CA GLN A 56 31.27 8.81 -15.61
C GLN A 56 32.44 8.36 -14.68
N PRO A 57 32.59 8.94 -13.47
CA PRO A 57 33.71 8.67 -12.56
C PRO A 57 33.89 7.21 -12.08
N VAL A 58 32.84 6.37 -12.18
CA VAL A 58 32.89 4.93 -11.88
C VAL A 58 31.99 4.22 -12.87
N SER A 59 32.48 4.03 -14.11
CA SER A 59 31.69 3.38 -15.15
C SER A 59 32.50 2.42 -16.02
N THR A 60 31.81 1.42 -16.56
CA THR A 60 32.33 0.52 -17.58
C THR A 60 31.71 0.91 -18.92
N GLU A 61 32.55 1.20 -19.93
CA GLU A 61 32.09 1.40 -21.29
C GLU A 61 31.69 0.06 -21.91
N VAL A 62 30.45 -0.01 -22.40
CA VAL A 62 29.87 -1.19 -23.04
C VAL A 62 29.43 -0.80 -24.44
N CYS A 63 30.15 -1.30 -25.43
CA CYS A 63 29.86 -1.03 -26.84
C CYS A 63 29.07 -2.17 -27.49
N GLY A 64 28.09 -1.80 -28.30
CA GLY A 64 27.34 -2.73 -29.14
C GLY A 64 28.17 -3.27 -30.32
N THR A 65 27.55 -4.10 -31.16
CA THR A 65 28.18 -4.60 -32.38
C THR A 65 28.33 -3.47 -33.40
N PRO A 66 29.52 -3.23 -33.98
CA PRO A 66 29.69 -2.23 -35.04
C PRO A 66 28.80 -2.50 -36.27
N TYR A 67 28.30 -1.44 -36.90
CA TYR A 67 27.50 -1.52 -38.12
C TYR A 67 27.86 -0.41 -39.13
N SER A 68 27.59 -0.65 -40.42
CA SER A 68 27.91 0.31 -41.48
C SER A 68 26.69 1.14 -41.90
N VAL A 69 26.86 2.45 -41.98
CA VAL A 69 25.85 3.41 -42.44
C VAL A 69 26.33 4.07 -43.74
N ASP A 70 25.54 3.98 -44.81
CA ASP A 70 25.81 4.67 -46.08
C ASP A 70 25.14 6.06 -46.07
N GLN A 71 25.95 7.11 -46.15
CA GLN A 71 25.48 8.50 -46.19
C GLN A 71 25.18 9.01 -47.61
N GLY A 72 25.12 8.11 -48.60
CA GLY A 72 24.86 8.45 -50.01
C GLY A 72 26.10 8.86 -50.79
N THR A 73 27.30 8.63 -50.25
CA THR A 73 28.59 8.94 -50.89
C THR A 73 29.21 7.75 -51.62
N GLY A 74 28.64 6.54 -51.46
CA GLY A 74 29.17 5.29 -52.00
C GLY A 74 30.26 4.64 -51.13
N PHE A 75 30.53 5.18 -49.94
CA PHE A 75 31.39 4.60 -48.91
C PHE A 75 30.58 4.46 -47.60
N GLY A 76 30.63 3.29 -46.97
CA GLY A 76 29.97 3.05 -45.67
C GLY A 76 30.83 3.52 -44.50
N GLU A 77 30.26 4.31 -43.59
CA GLU A 77 30.88 4.68 -42.33
C GLU A 77 30.57 3.61 -41.28
N VAL A 78 31.60 3.12 -40.57
CA VAL A 78 31.40 2.17 -39.46
C VAL A 78 31.08 2.96 -38.20
N VAL A 79 29.86 2.77 -37.69
CA VAL A 79 29.37 3.35 -36.44
C VAL A 79 29.32 2.25 -35.39
N GLN A 80 29.63 2.60 -34.15
CA GLN A 80 29.48 1.72 -33.00
C GLN A 80 28.93 2.53 -31.83
N ASP A 81 27.76 2.13 -31.35
CA ASP A 81 27.14 2.77 -30.20
C ASP A 81 27.74 2.22 -28.91
N CYS A 82 28.23 3.12 -28.06
CA CYS A 82 28.79 2.80 -26.75
C CYS A 82 27.99 3.54 -25.67
N VAL A 83 27.75 2.86 -24.56
CA VAL A 83 27.15 3.45 -23.37
C VAL A 83 28.02 3.18 -22.15
N TYR A 84 27.85 3.96 -21.09
CA TYR A 84 28.62 3.86 -19.87
C TYR A 84 27.74 3.36 -18.73
N GLU A 85 27.92 2.10 -18.35
CA GLU A 85 27.27 1.54 -17.16
C GLU A 85 27.94 2.10 -15.92
N THR A 86 27.23 2.92 -15.14
CA THR A 86 27.76 3.59 -13.96
C THR A 86 27.42 2.79 -12.70
N TYR A 87 28.41 2.64 -11.82
CA TYR A 87 28.32 1.88 -10.58
C TYR A 87 28.43 2.82 -9.39
N ALA A 88 27.64 2.57 -8.35
CA ALA A 88 27.64 3.35 -7.12
C ALA A 88 27.65 2.43 -5.90
N ASP A 89 28.04 2.97 -4.75
CA ASP A 89 28.04 2.25 -3.49
C ASP A 89 26.61 1.97 -3.03
N TYR A 90 26.29 0.68 -2.91
CA TYR A 90 25.06 0.18 -2.33
C TYR A 90 25.40 -0.51 -1.01
N CYS A 91 24.93 0.06 0.09
CA CYS A 91 25.33 -0.34 1.44
C CYS A 91 24.17 -0.92 2.22
N GLU A 92 24.49 -1.90 3.07
CA GLU A 92 23.68 -2.27 4.22
C GLU A 92 23.80 -1.18 5.30
N TYR A 93 22.70 -0.85 5.97
CA TYR A 93 22.69 0.07 7.10
C TYR A 93 21.63 -0.33 8.13
N THR A 94 21.86 0.06 9.38
CA THR A 94 20.92 -0.13 10.48
C THR A 94 20.43 1.21 11.00
N VAL A 95 19.12 1.39 11.09
CA VAL A 95 18.50 2.63 11.60
C VAL A 95 17.40 2.29 12.59
N SER A 96 17.29 3.06 13.67
CA SER A 96 16.22 2.88 14.64
C SER A 96 14.94 3.54 14.13
N GLN A 97 13.87 2.76 13.98
CA GLN A 97 12.58 3.27 13.53
C GLN A 97 11.43 2.54 14.22
N TRP A 98 10.24 3.13 14.13
CA TRP A 98 9.02 2.50 14.59
C TRP A 98 8.60 1.44 13.58
N VAL A 99 8.49 0.19 14.04
CA VAL A 99 8.01 -0.92 13.20
C VAL A 99 6.84 -1.59 13.86
N ALA A 100 5.90 -2.06 13.05
CA ALA A 100 4.79 -2.87 13.51
C ALA A 100 5.31 -4.19 14.11
N VAL A 101 4.96 -4.43 15.38
CA VAL A 101 5.34 -5.66 16.12
C VAL A 101 4.14 -6.49 16.54
N ASP A 102 2.97 -5.87 16.67
CA ASP A 102 1.74 -6.55 17.06
C ASP A 102 0.52 -5.85 16.45
N GLN A 103 -0.59 -6.56 16.40
CA GLN A 103 -1.86 -6.07 15.92
C GLN A 103 -2.98 -6.58 16.83
N LEU A 104 -3.62 -5.64 17.52
CA LEU A 104 -4.80 -5.94 18.32
C LEU A 104 -6.05 -5.86 17.44
N SER A 105 -7.00 -6.77 17.69
CA SER A 105 -8.28 -6.81 16.98
C SER A 105 -9.41 -6.94 17.99
N LEU A 106 -10.48 -6.17 17.78
CA LEU A 106 -11.70 -6.25 18.57
C LEU A 106 -12.89 -6.34 17.61
N GLN A 107 -13.85 -7.16 17.99
CA GLN A 107 -15.04 -7.41 17.20
C GLN A 107 -16.29 -7.23 18.06
N GLY A 108 -17.36 -6.77 17.44
CA GLY A 108 -18.66 -6.63 18.08
C GLY A 108 -19.79 -6.58 17.06
N SER A 109 -21.02 -6.56 17.58
CA SER A 109 -22.25 -6.56 16.77
C SER A 109 -23.20 -5.41 17.08
N ASP A 110 -22.83 -4.56 18.04
CA ASP A 110 -23.57 -3.33 18.36
C ASP A 110 -23.21 -2.18 17.39
N LEU A 111 -23.88 -1.05 17.53
CA LEU A 111 -23.63 0.15 16.74
C LEU A 111 -22.59 1.10 17.37
N PHE A 112 -21.82 0.63 18.35
CA PHE A 112 -20.84 1.43 19.08
C PHE A 112 -19.46 0.78 19.01
N PRO A 113 -18.81 0.76 17.82
CA PRO A 113 -17.48 0.20 17.65
C PRO A 113 -16.48 0.77 18.66
N GLN A 114 -15.67 -0.11 19.23
CA GLN A 114 -14.64 0.25 20.19
C GLN A 114 -13.27 -0.12 19.61
N LEU A 115 -12.25 0.68 19.89
CA LEU A 115 -10.87 0.29 19.57
C LEU A 115 -10.35 -0.69 20.63
N PRO A 116 -9.49 -1.66 20.25
CA PRO A 116 -8.77 -2.48 21.22
C PRO A 116 -7.95 -1.61 22.18
N GLN A 117 -7.89 -1.99 23.46
CA GLN A 117 -7.02 -1.32 24.42
C GLN A 117 -5.66 -2.00 24.46
N ALA A 118 -4.60 -1.21 24.23
CA ALA A 118 -3.23 -1.68 24.29
C ALA A 118 -2.59 -1.39 25.65
N ALA A 119 -1.91 -2.39 26.23
CA ALA A 119 -1.02 -2.20 27.38
C ALA A 119 0.41 -1.96 26.87
N LEU A 120 0.69 -0.72 26.47
CA LEU A 120 1.98 -0.34 25.89
C LEU A 120 3.11 -0.37 26.93
N VAL A 121 4.28 -0.88 26.53
CA VAL A 121 5.53 -0.75 27.28
C VAL A 121 6.37 0.43 26.78
N SER A 122 7.47 0.76 27.46
CA SER A 122 8.20 2.02 27.27
C SER A 122 8.76 2.28 25.87
N ASN A 123 9.01 1.23 25.08
CA ASN A 123 9.50 1.34 23.70
C ASN A 123 8.41 1.10 22.64
N GLN A 124 7.13 1.03 23.05
CA GLN A 124 6.00 0.81 22.16
C GLN A 124 5.08 2.03 22.07
N ARG A 125 4.39 2.15 20.94
CA ARG A 125 3.33 3.13 20.72
C ARG A 125 2.16 2.51 19.95
N ALA A 126 1.00 3.15 20.07
CA ALA A 126 -0.11 2.91 19.16
C ALA A 126 0.27 3.45 17.76
N GLY A 127 0.22 2.58 16.76
CA GLY A 127 0.37 2.91 15.36
C GLY A 127 -0.98 3.22 14.71
N GLU A 128 -1.13 2.84 13.45
CA GLU A 128 -2.37 3.01 12.70
C GLU A 128 -3.52 2.18 13.28
N SER A 129 -4.72 2.77 13.31
CA SER A 129 -5.96 2.06 13.63
C SER A 129 -6.86 2.01 12.41
N SER A 130 -7.57 0.90 12.22
CA SER A 130 -8.52 0.72 11.13
C SER A 130 -9.82 0.11 11.64
N ALA A 131 -10.90 0.27 10.87
CA ALA A 131 -12.19 -0.30 11.17
C ALA A 131 -12.90 -0.74 9.90
N ILE A 132 -13.49 -1.94 9.95
CA ILE A 132 -14.36 -2.49 8.91
C ILE A 132 -15.71 -2.76 9.55
N TYR A 133 -16.72 -2.11 9.01
CA TYR A 133 -18.11 -2.26 9.40
C TYR A 133 -18.84 -3.09 8.36
N THR A 134 -19.65 -4.03 8.84
CA THR A 134 -20.43 -4.95 8.01
C THR A 134 -21.89 -4.81 8.37
N ILE A 135 -22.73 -4.53 7.37
CA ILE A 135 -24.18 -4.42 7.52
C ILE A 135 -24.82 -5.45 6.60
N GLN A 136 -25.67 -6.29 7.17
CA GLN A 136 -26.42 -7.29 6.42
C GLN A 136 -27.87 -6.83 6.27
N PHE A 137 -28.32 -6.77 5.03
CA PHE A 137 -29.67 -6.39 4.67
C PHE A 137 -30.45 -7.60 4.21
N ASN A 138 -31.66 -7.78 4.74
CA ASN A 138 -32.64 -8.70 4.20
C ASN A 138 -33.44 -7.99 3.11
N THR A 139 -33.35 -8.48 1.87
CA THR A 139 -34.03 -7.96 0.67
C THR A 139 -34.84 -9.07 -0.01
N ASP A 140 -35.59 -8.70 -1.05
CA ASP A 140 -36.30 -9.66 -1.92
C ASP A 140 -35.35 -10.52 -2.77
N GLN A 141 -34.11 -10.08 -2.96
CA GLN A 141 -33.04 -10.80 -3.66
C GLN A 141 -32.20 -11.68 -2.74
N GLY A 142 -32.51 -11.72 -1.44
CA GLY A 142 -31.77 -12.47 -0.42
C GLY A 142 -31.05 -11.56 0.57
N VAL A 143 -30.01 -12.10 1.23
CA VAL A 143 -29.19 -11.31 2.15
C VAL A 143 -28.07 -10.63 1.35
N LEU A 144 -28.03 -9.31 1.39
CA LEU A 144 -26.96 -8.50 0.81
C LEU A 144 -26.08 -7.92 1.91
N GLU A 145 -24.78 -7.83 1.65
CA GLU A 145 -23.79 -7.35 2.63
C GLU A 145 -23.10 -6.09 2.12
N LEU A 146 -23.06 -5.05 2.96
CA LEU A 146 -22.28 -3.85 2.76
C LEU A 146 -21.09 -3.85 3.72
N ARG A 147 -19.87 -3.73 3.17
CA ARG A 147 -18.66 -3.45 3.94
C ARG A 147 -18.24 -2.01 3.75
N THR A 148 -18.03 -1.28 4.84
CA THR A 148 -17.67 0.15 4.82
C THR A 148 -16.73 0.50 5.96
N SER A 149 -15.97 1.59 5.81
CA SER A 149 -15.23 2.23 6.89
C SER A 149 -15.93 3.51 7.40
N ASP A 150 -17.12 3.84 6.88
CA ASP A 150 -17.91 4.99 7.33
C ASP A 150 -18.69 4.66 8.61
N LEU A 151 -18.22 5.21 9.73
CA LEU A 151 -18.85 5.03 11.04
C LEU A 151 -20.25 5.65 11.11
N ASN A 152 -20.48 6.78 10.44
CA ASN A 152 -21.78 7.45 10.49
C ASN A 152 -22.84 6.65 9.76
N LEU A 153 -22.50 6.05 8.62
CA LEU A 153 -23.38 5.13 7.91
C LEU A 153 -23.69 3.91 8.78
N TYR A 154 -22.65 3.31 9.38
CA TYR A 154 -22.81 2.16 10.25
C TYR A 154 -23.73 2.43 11.45
N GLN A 155 -23.55 3.55 12.13
CA GLN A 155 -24.34 3.93 13.31
C GLN A 155 -25.83 4.17 13.04
N GLN A 156 -26.18 4.45 11.78
CA GLN A 156 -27.58 4.59 11.35
C GLN A 156 -28.25 3.23 11.08
N ALA A 157 -27.49 2.16 10.92
CA ALA A 157 -27.97 0.84 10.53
C ALA A 157 -28.61 0.07 11.71
N GLN A 158 -29.65 0.64 12.31
CA GLN A 158 -30.42 -0.02 13.36
C GLN A 158 -31.10 -1.27 12.82
N ILE A 159 -31.03 -2.38 13.54
CA ILE A 159 -31.73 -3.62 13.17
C ILE A 159 -33.22 -3.32 12.94
N GLY A 160 -33.74 -3.73 11.79
CA GLY A 160 -35.11 -3.48 11.33
C GLY A 160 -35.32 -2.16 10.58
N SER A 161 -34.35 -1.23 10.58
CA SER A 161 -34.43 0.00 9.78
C SER A 161 -34.47 -0.30 8.28
N ARG A 162 -35.16 0.54 7.52
CA ARG A 162 -35.38 0.37 6.07
C ARG A 162 -34.40 1.22 5.27
N TRP A 163 -33.89 0.66 4.18
CA TRP A 163 -32.81 1.25 3.39
C TRP A 163 -33.04 1.04 1.90
N SER A 164 -32.66 2.05 1.13
CA SER A 164 -32.57 2.00 -0.32
C SER A 164 -31.11 1.70 -0.68
N LEU A 165 -30.89 0.58 -1.36
CA LEU A 165 -29.58 0.05 -1.73
C LEU A 165 -29.41 0.17 -3.24
N GLU A 166 -28.30 0.75 -3.70
CA GLU A 166 -27.90 0.68 -5.10
C GLU A 166 -26.91 -0.46 -5.28
N ILE A 167 -27.24 -1.39 -6.16
CA ILE A 167 -26.41 -2.55 -6.49
C ILE A 167 -25.81 -2.43 -7.88
N ASP A 168 -24.57 -2.87 -8.06
CA ASP A 168 -23.93 -2.99 -9.36
C ASP A 168 -24.34 -4.28 -10.10
N GLY A 169 -23.87 -4.43 -11.34
CA GLY A 169 -24.18 -5.62 -12.16
C GLY A 169 -23.58 -6.93 -11.65
N SER A 170 -22.76 -6.90 -10.59
CA SER A 170 -22.19 -8.08 -9.91
C SER A 170 -22.89 -8.38 -8.59
N GLY A 171 -23.90 -7.58 -8.20
CA GLY A 171 -24.65 -7.75 -6.96
C GLY A 171 -24.00 -7.10 -5.73
N ASN A 172 -22.99 -6.24 -5.90
CA ASN A 172 -22.38 -5.52 -4.79
C ASN A 172 -23.16 -4.24 -4.49
N ILE A 173 -23.34 -3.92 -3.21
CA ILE A 173 -23.90 -2.63 -2.79
C ILE A 173 -22.84 -1.54 -3.02
N VAL A 174 -23.14 -0.57 -3.87
CA VAL A 174 -22.28 0.59 -4.17
C VAL A 174 -22.75 1.87 -3.47
N ASN A 175 -24.02 1.92 -3.06
CA ASN A 175 -24.58 3.00 -2.26
C ASN A 175 -25.69 2.46 -1.35
N ALA A 176 -25.82 3.03 -0.15
CA ALA A 176 -26.88 2.68 0.79
C ALA A 176 -27.30 3.91 1.59
N GLN A 177 -28.61 4.17 1.64
CA GLN A 177 -29.17 5.29 2.40
C GLN A 177 -30.45 4.86 3.15
N PRO A 178 -30.70 5.40 4.36
CA PRO A 178 -31.94 5.14 5.09
C PRO A 178 -33.16 5.62 4.30
N GLU A 179 -34.23 4.83 4.30
CA GLU A 179 -35.55 5.27 3.86
C GLU A 179 -36.20 6.10 5.00
N GLN A 180 -36.80 7.24 4.65
CA GLN A 180 -37.54 8.10 5.60
C GLN A 180 -38.87 7.46 6.04
#